data_AF-A0A261AIK8-F1
#
_entry.id   AF-A0A261AIK8-F1
#
_cell.length_a   1.000
_cell.length_b   1.000
_cell.length_c   1.000
_cell.angle_alpha   90.00
_cell.angle_beta   90.00
_cell.angle_gamma   90.00
#
_symmetry.space_group_name_H-M   'P 1'
#
loop_
_entity.id
_entity.type
_entity.pdbx_description
1 polymer ?
#
loop_
_entity_poly.entity_id
_entity_poly.type
_entity_poly.pdbx_seq_one_letter_code
_entity_poly.pdbx_strand_id
1 'polypeptide(L)'
;MAEKTDPLAHYFKNVYPHLCIPDNRFLSSKQGLVYTSRAIVLLFLPIQLLTAYCILKKTPENMKNIKGSINNLNFWCMISSIIYAFFACAYYFHPHKIGFTIGLLADWGVPTFINFYVAYIVNILVIMFITILFENRNSLINGNSENPD
;
A
#
# COMPACT_ATOMS: atom_id res chain seq x y z
N MET A 1 -21.91 31.98 -21.06
CA MET A 1 -22.00 30.51 -21.00
C MET A 1 -22.26 30.15 -19.54
N ALA A 2 -23.53 29.97 -19.16
CA ALA A 2 -23.89 29.70 -17.76
C ALA A 2 -23.45 28.28 -17.41
N GLU A 3 -22.50 28.17 -16.50
CA GLU A 3 -22.03 26.92 -15.91
C GLU A 3 -23.24 26.25 -15.23
N LYS A 4 -23.80 25.22 -15.88
CA LYS A 4 -24.93 24.46 -15.37
C LYS A 4 -24.44 23.64 -14.18
N THR A 5 -24.43 24.25 -13.01
CA THR A 5 -23.98 23.61 -11.77
C THR A 5 -24.96 22.49 -11.45
N ASP A 6 -24.46 21.24 -11.39
CA ASP A 6 -25.32 20.10 -11.08
C ASP A 6 -26.05 20.35 -9.75
N PRO A 7 -27.40 20.29 -9.72
CA PRO A 7 -28.19 20.58 -8.51
C PRO A 7 -27.79 19.66 -7.34
N LEU A 8 -27.30 18.48 -7.67
CA LEU A 8 -26.81 17.45 -6.76
C LEU A 8 -25.48 17.87 -6.08
N ALA A 9 -24.55 18.46 -6.85
CA ALA A 9 -23.29 18.99 -6.30
C ALA A 9 -23.54 20.18 -5.36
N HIS A 10 -24.49 21.05 -5.72
CA HIS A 10 -24.89 22.18 -4.88
C HIS A 10 -25.50 21.70 -3.55
N TYR A 11 -26.35 20.66 -3.57
CA TYR A 11 -26.93 20.06 -2.37
C TYR A 11 -25.87 19.49 -1.42
N PHE A 12 -24.92 18.70 -1.94
CA PHE A 12 -23.86 18.09 -1.11
C PHE A 12 -22.88 19.10 -0.52
N LYS A 13 -22.70 20.24 -1.18
CA LYS A 13 -21.81 21.30 -0.70
C LYS A 13 -22.46 22.17 0.37
N ASN A 14 -23.74 22.52 0.19
CA ASN A 14 -24.37 23.59 0.96
C ASN A 14 -25.43 23.11 1.96
N VAL A 15 -26.04 21.94 1.78
CA VAL A 15 -27.16 21.46 2.61
C VAL A 15 -26.78 20.21 3.40
N TYR A 16 -26.11 19.24 2.74
CA TYR A 16 -25.74 17.97 3.36
C TYR A 16 -24.88 18.10 4.64
N PRO A 17 -23.87 18.99 4.73
CA PRO A 17 -23.04 19.11 5.94
C PRO A 17 -23.81 19.57 7.18
N HIS A 18 -24.94 20.25 7.01
CA HIS A 18 -25.80 20.69 8.11
C HIS A 18 -26.78 19.60 8.57
N LEU A 19 -27.14 18.67 7.68
CA LEU A 19 -28.00 17.53 7.99
C LEU A 19 -27.19 16.37 8.59
N CYS A 20 -25.96 16.15 8.10
CA CYS A 20 -25.06 15.09 8.53
C CYS A 20 -23.78 15.72 9.09
N ILE A 21 -23.79 15.98 10.39
CA ILE A 21 -22.64 16.58 11.08
C ILE A 21 -21.53 15.53 11.14
N PRO A 22 -20.33 15.80 10.60
CA PRO A 22 -19.22 14.86 10.68
C PRO A 22 -18.86 14.61 12.15
N ASP A 23 -18.68 13.34 12.52
CA ASP A 23 -18.23 12.97 13.86
C ASP A 23 -16.75 13.36 14.04
N ASN A 24 -16.45 14.08 15.11
CA ASN A 24 -15.11 14.57 15.43
C ASN A 24 -14.24 13.52 16.14
N ARG A 25 -14.78 12.35 16.47
CA ARG A 25 -14.00 11.25 17.05
C ARG A 25 -12.86 10.85 16.12
N PHE A 26 -11.68 10.63 16.70
CA PHE A 26 -10.46 10.30 15.97
C PHE A 26 -10.62 9.13 14.98
N LEU A 27 -11.32 8.06 15.39
CA LEU A 27 -11.56 6.88 14.55
C LEU A 27 -12.55 7.12 13.40
N SER A 28 -13.41 8.13 13.50
CA SER A 28 -14.36 8.50 12.44
C SER A 28 -13.77 9.55 11.50
N SER A 29 -12.89 10.40 12.03
CA SER A 29 -12.25 11.47 11.28
C SER A 29 -11.27 10.94 10.22
N LYS A 30 -11.34 11.56 9.03
CA LYS A 30 -10.39 11.33 7.93
C LYS A 30 -8.94 11.56 8.36
N GLN A 31 -8.72 12.57 9.21
CA GLN A 31 -7.38 12.91 9.70
C GLN A 31 -6.81 11.81 10.60
N GLY A 32 -7.65 11.16 11.41
CA GLY A 32 -7.20 10.08 12.30
C GLY A 32 -6.66 8.89 11.51
N LEU A 33 -7.30 8.53 10.40
CA LEU A 33 -6.81 7.49 9.50
C LEU A 33 -5.43 7.84 8.92
N VAL A 34 -5.26 9.07 8.41
CA VAL A 34 -3.99 9.53 7.81
C VAL A 34 -2.86 9.58 8.84
N TYR A 35 -3.13 10.08 10.05
CA TYR A 35 -2.11 10.11 11.10
C TYR A 35 -1.72 8.69 11.53
N THR A 36 -2.71 7.81 11.69
CA THR A 36 -2.46 6.41 12.08
C THR A 36 -1.65 5.66 11.03
N SER A 37 -2.00 5.80 9.74
CA SER A 37 -1.28 5.12 8.65
C SER A 37 0.18 5.59 8.55
N ARG A 38 0.42 6.90 8.67
CA ARG A 38 1.77 7.48 8.69
C ARG A 38 2.57 7.02 9.91
N ALA A 39 1.95 6.97 11.09
CA ALA A 39 2.59 6.49 12.31
C ALA A 39 3.00 5.02 12.19
N ILE A 40 2.12 4.16 11.66
CA ILE A 40 2.42 2.75 11.41
C ILE A 40 3.64 2.65 10.49
N VAL A 41 3.65 3.33 9.34
CA VAL A 41 4.79 3.24 8.42
C VAL A 41 6.08 3.77 9.04
N LEU A 42 6.05 4.87 9.80
CA LEU A 42 7.23 5.36 10.51
C LEU A 42 7.82 4.32 11.49
N LEU A 43 6.99 3.52 12.15
CA LEU A 43 7.43 2.44 13.03
C LEU A 43 7.89 1.20 12.26
N PHE A 44 7.27 0.88 11.14
CA PHE A 44 7.59 -0.30 10.33
C PHE A 44 8.81 -0.11 9.42
N LEU A 45 9.10 1.11 8.97
CA LEU A 45 10.28 1.42 8.16
C LEU A 45 11.62 0.97 8.78
N PRO A 46 11.94 1.29 10.05
CA PRO A 46 13.19 0.81 10.67
C PRO A 46 13.24 -0.71 10.78
N ILE A 47 12.08 -1.36 10.98
CA ILE A 47 11.97 -2.82 11.04
C ILE A 47 12.26 -3.44 9.66
N GLN A 48 11.72 -2.85 8.59
CA GLN A 48 11.96 -3.30 7.21
C GLN A 48 13.41 -3.08 6.77
N LEU A 49 14.05 -2.00 7.21
CA LEU A 49 15.48 -1.74 7.01
C LEU A 49 16.35 -2.74 7.78
N LEU A 50 16.01 -3.02 9.04
CA LEU A 50 16.69 -4.05 9.82
C LEU A 50 16.54 -5.43 9.16
N THR A 51 15.37 -5.71 8.61
CA THR A 51 15.09 -6.96 7.88
C THR A 51 15.97 -7.07 6.64
N ALA A 52 16.06 -6.00 5.83
CA ALA A 52 16.97 -5.94 4.68
C ALA A 52 18.44 -6.17 5.11
N TYR A 53 18.86 -5.53 6.20
CA TYR A 53 20.21 -5.70 6.74
C TYR A 53 20.48 -7.13 7.20
N CYS A 54 19.54 -7.74 7.91
CA CYS A 54 19.63 -9.13 8.36
C CYS A 54 19.70 -10.10 7.17
N ILE A 55 18.90 -9.88 6.12
CA ILE A 55 18.97 -10.68 4.88
C ILE A 55 20.35 -10.53 4.22
N LEU A 56 20.88 -9.32 4.14
CA LEU A 56 22.18 -9.12 3.49
C LEU A 56 23.35 -9.70 4.30
N LYS A 57 23.33 -9.57 5.63
CA LYS A 57 24.48 -9.92 6.49
C LYS A 57 24.40 -11.32 7.11
N LYS A 58 23.21 -11.85 7.36
CA LYS A 58 23.00 -13.09 8.12
C LYS A 58 22.54 -14.28 7.26
N THR A 59 22.16 -14.08 6.00
CA THR A 59 21.75 -15.19 5.12
C THR A 59 22.92 -16.16 4.86
N PRO A 60 22.77 -17.46 5.20
CA PRO A 60 23.82 -18.47 5.04
C PRO A 60 24.13 -18.74 3.56
N GLU A 61 25.35 -19.24 3.28
CA GLU A 61 25.82 -19.48 1.90
C GLU A 61 24.93 -20.44 1.10
N ASN A 62 24.33 -21.43 1.77
CA ASN A 62 23.40 -22.39 1.17
C ASN A 62 22.10 -21.76 0.63
N MET A 63 21.84 -20.47 0.91
CA MET A 63 20.69 -19.72 0.39
C MET A 63 21.09 -18.52 -0.48
N LYS A 64 22.35 -18.47 -0.98
CA LYS A 64 22.81 -17.36 -1.85
C LYS A 64 21.90 -17.14 -3.07
N ASN A 65 21.36 -18.21 -3.65
CA ASN A 65 20.48 -18.12 -4.84
C ASN A 65 19.13 -17.44 -4.52
N ILE A 66 18.57 -17.66 -3.33
CA ILE A 66 17.27 -17.09 -2.90
C ILE A 66 17.45 -15.70 -2.28
N LYS A 67 18.65 -15.38 -1.80
CA LYS A 67 18.96 -14.12 -1.09
C LYS A 67 18.54 -12.88 -1.90
N GLY A 68 18.81 -12.89 -3.20
CA GLY A 68 18.41 -11.81 -4.10
C GLY A 68 16.90 -11.62 -4.16
N SER A 69 16.17 -12.72 -4.35
CA SER A 69 14.70 -12.73 -4.41
C SER A 69 14.06 -12.28 -3.10
N ILE A 70 14.57 -12.73 -1.95
CA ILE A 70 14.07 -12.32 -0.62
C ILE A 70 14.30 -10.83 -0.38
N ASN A 71 15.50 -10.32 -0.70
CA ASN A 71 15.82 -8.91 -0.52
C ASN A 71 14.98 -8.02 -1.46
N ASN A 72 14.81 -8.44 -2.71
CA ASN A 72 13.97 -7.72 -3.67
C ASN A 72 12.50 -7.70 -3.23
N LEU A 73 11.96 -8.82 -2.73
CA LEU A 73 10.62 -8.84 -2.16
C LEU A 73 10.48 -7.86 -0.97
N ASN A 74 11.44 -7.86 -0.05
CA ASN A 74 11.42 -6.93 1.09
C ASN A 74 11.45 -5.46 0.64
N PHE A 75 12.25 -5.14 -0.38
CA PHE A 75 12.31 -3.81 -0.98
C PHE A 75 10.97 -3.38 -1.59
N TRP A 76 10.32 -4.25 -2.36
CA TRP A 76 9.00 -3.94 -2.95
C TRP A 76 7.90 -3.83 -1.89
N CYS A 77 7.94 -4.64 -0.84
CA CYS A 77 7.04 -4.49 0.32
C CYS A 77 7.23 -3.15 1.05
N MET A 78 8.48 -2.69 1.19
CA MET A 78 8.79 -1.39 1.79
C MET A 78 8.24 -0.24 0.94
N ILE A 79 8.49 -0.27 -0.37
CA ILE A 79 7.94 0.72 -1.31
C ILE A 79 6.40 0.72 -1.26
N SER A 80 5.78 -0.45 -1.31
CA SER A 80 4.33 -0.59 -1.25
C SER A 80 3.76 0.04 0.02
N SER A 81 4.36 -0.25 1.18
CA SER A 81 3.95 0.33 2.47
C SER A 81 3.97 1.87 2.44
N ILE A 82 5.02 2.47 1.88
CA ILE A 82 5.14 3.93 1.73
C ILE A 82 4.05 4.48 0.81
N ILE A 83 3.82 3.82 -0.34
CA ILE A 83 2.79 4.22 -1.30
C ILE A 83 1.41 4.19 -0.65
N TYR A 84 1.08 3.13 0.09
CA TYR A 84 -0.22 3.01 0.75
C TYR A 84 -0.43 4.01 1.89
N ALA A 85 0.61 4.35 2.67
CA ALA A 85 0.44 5.27 3.80
C ALA A 85 0.55 6.76 3.42
N PHE A 86 1.43 7.13 2.50
CA PHE A 86 1.70 8.54 2.17
C PHE A 86 1.01 9.00 0.89
N PHE A 87 1.00 8.15 -0.14
CA PHE A 87 0.64 8.55 -1.49
C PHE A 87 -0.83 8.26 -1.81
N ALA A 88 -1.28 7.04 -1.56
CA ALA A 88 -2.60 6.57 -1.98
C ALA A 88 -3.63 6.43 -0.85
N CYS A 89 -3.23 6.62 0.43
CA CYS A 89 -4.02 6.39 1.66
C CYS A 89 -5.52 6.27 1.40
N ALA A 90 -5.98 5.03 1.19
CA ALA A 90 -7.31 4.77 0.67
C ALA A 90 -8.33 4.79 1.81
N TYR A 91 -9.34 5.63 1.66
CA TYR A 91 -10.47 5.72 2.57
C TYR A 91 -11.65 5.00 1.92
N TYR A 92 -12.06 3.87 2.50
CA TYR A 92 -13.15 3.05 1.98
C TYR A 92 -14.38 3.14 2.88
N PHE A 93 -15.54 3.40 2.27
CA PHE A 93 -16.83 3.36 2.93
C PHE A 93 -17.56 2.05 2.58
N HIS A 94 -17.74 1.20 3.58
CA HIS A 94 -18.69 0.08 3.54
C HIS A 94 -20.00 0.57 4.17
N PRO A 95 -21.22 0.37 3.61
CA PRO A 95 -21.66 -0.58 2.57
C PRO A 95 -21.51 -0.16 1.11
N HIS A 96 -21.28 1.12 0.83
CA HIS A 96 -21.51 1.69 -0.50
C HIS A 96 -20.42 1.43 -1.57
N LYS A 97 -19.36 0.65 -1.28
CA LYS A 97 -18.22 0.40 -2.21
C LYS A 97 -17.65 1.69 -2.83
N ILE A 98 -17.75 2.81 -2.12
CA ILE A 98 -17.17 4.08 -2.52
C ILE A 98 -15.86 4.24 -1.75
N GLY A 99 -14.78 4.49 -2.47
CA GLY A 99 -13.48 4.78 -1.90
C GLY A 99 -12.87 6.01 -2.53
N PHE A 100 -12.19 6.81 -1.74
CA PHE A 100 -11.34 7.90 -2.24
C PHE A 100 -9.99 7.89 -1.54
N THR A 101 -8.98 8.42 -2.22
CA THR A 101 -7.61 8.43 -1.74
C THR A 101 -7.31 9.79 -1.09
N ILE A 102 -6.75 9.79 0.12
CA ILE A 102 -6.45 10.98 0.93
C ILE A 102 -4.94 11.09 1.19
N GLY A 103 -4.14 10.94 0.13
CA GLY A 103 -2.68 11.06 0.23
C GLY A 103 -2.13 12.26 -0.52
N LEU A 104 -0.80 12.39 -0.54
CA LEU A 104 -0.07 13.49 -1.18
C LEU A 104 -0.43 13.69 -2.66
N LEU A 105 -0.79 12.63 -3.37
CA LEU A 105 -1.23 12.72 -4.76
C LEU A 105 -2.60 13.40 -4.89
N ALA A 106 -3.49 13.23 -3.90
CA ALA A 106 -4.75 13.95 -3.87
C ALA A 106 -4.54 15.45 -3.60
N ASP A 107 -3.56 15.80 -2.75
CA ASP A 107 -3.18 17.19 -2.50
C ASP A 107 -2.57 17.86 -3.76
N TRP A 108 -1.88 17.08 -4.61
CA TRP A 108 -1.38 17.53 -5.92
C TRP A 108 -2.48 17.57 -7.00
N GLY A 109 -3.74 17.27 -6.66
CA GLY A 109 -4.86 17.29 -7.61
C GLY A 109 -4.85 16.14 -8.62
N VAL A 110 -4.11 15.06 -8.36
CA VAL A 110 -4.14 13.87 -9.21
C VAL A 110 -5.49 13.16 -9.01
N PRO A 111 -6.19 12.78 -10.09
CA PRO A 111 -7.49 12.14 -9.97
C PRO A 111 -7.38 10.81 -9.20
N THR A 112 -8.38 10.57 -8.35
CA THR A 112 -8.48 9.38 -7.47
C THR A 112 -8.34 8.05 -8.22
N PHE A 113 -8.82 7.99 -9.46
CA PHE A 113 -8.71 6.79 -10.30
C PHE A 113 -7.25 6.41 -10.56
N ILE A 114 -6.39 7.36 -10.96
CA ILE A 114 -4.97 7.10 -11.23
C ILE A 114 -4.28 6.58 -9.97
N ASN A 115 -4.59 7.16 -8.82
CA ASN A 115 -4.07 6.72 -7.52
C ASN A 115 -4.42 5.26 -7.21
N PHE A 116 -5.67 4.87 -7.43
CA PHE A 116 -6.08 3.47 -7.27
C PHE A 116 -5.37 2.53 -8.23
N TYR A 117 -5.19 2.92 -9.49
CA TYR A 117 -4.47 2.11 -10.47
C TYR A 117 -3.00 1.91 -10.08
N VAL A 118 -2.31 2.97 -9.66
CA VAL A 118 -0.92 2.88 -9.20
C VAL A 118 -0.81 1.96 -7.99
N ALA A 119 -1.66 2.15 -6.98
CA ALA A 119 -1.68 1.29 -5.80
C ALA A 119 -1.93 -0.19 -6.17
N TYR A 120 -2.89 -0.44 -7.06
CA TYR A 120 -3.22 -1.78 -7.54
C TYR A 120 -2.05 -2.45 -8.28
N ILE A 121 -1.38 -1.73 -9.17
CA ILE A 121 -0.19 -2.23 -9.90
C ILE A 121 0.91 -2.62 -8.92
N VAL A 122 1.20 -1.76 -7.94
CA VAL A 122 2.21 -2.04 -6.91
C VAL A 122 1.86 -3.30 -6.11
N ASN A 123 0.58 -3.51 -5.80
CA ASN A 123 0.12 -4.72 -5.12
C ASN A 123 0.34 -5.98 -5.97
N ILE A 124 0.02 -5.94 -7.27
CA ILE A 124 0.31 -7.04 -8.19
C ILE A 124 1.81 -7.33 -8.23
N LEU A 125 2.66 -6.30 -8.31
CA LEU A 125 4.11 -6.49 -8.32
C LEU A 125 4.60 -7.20 -7.06
N VAL A 126 4.10 -6.83 -5.88
CA VAL A 126 4.42 -7.53 -4.62
C VAL A 126 4.00 -8.99 -4.70
N ILE A 127 2.79 -9.31 -5.17
CA ILE A 127 2.31 -10.69 -5.34
C ILE A 127 3.23 -11.47 -6.29
N MET A 128 3.63 -10.87 -7.43
CA MET A 128 4.55 -11.50 -8.38
C MET A 128 5.89 -11.84 -7.72
N PHE A 129 6.47 -10.94 -6.93
CA PHE A 129 7.72 -11.23 -6.22
C PHE A 129 7.59 -12.28 -5.13
N ILE A 130 6.42 -12.40 -4.50
CA ILE A 130 6.12 -13.50 -3.58
C ILE A 130 6.11 -14.82 -4.35
N THR A 131 5.45 -14.89 -5.51
CA THR A 131 5.42 -16.11 -6.34
C THR A 131 6.83 -16.51 -6.79
N ILE A 132 7.62 -15.55 -7.29
CA ILE A 132 9.03 -15.79 -7.67
C ILE A 132 9.85 -16.32 -6.49
N LEU A 133 9.62 -15.83 -5.28
CA LEU A 133 10.28 -16.35 -4.09
C LEU A 133 9.93 -17.83 -3.85
N PHE A 134 8.65 -18.19 -3.97
CA PHE A 134 8.21 -19.58 -3.79
C PHE A 134 8.79 -20.50 -4.86
N GLU A 135 8.82 -20.08 -6.12
CA GLU A 135 9.43 -20.83 -7.22
C GLU A 135 10.94 -21.06 -7.01
N ASN A 136 11.65 -20.03 -6.57
CA ASN A 136 13.07 -20.12 -6.24
C ASN A 136 13.34 -21.07 -5.07
N ARG A 137 12.43 -21.15 -4.09
CA ARG A 137 12.55 -22.13 -2.99
C ARG A 137 12.26 -23.54 -3.47
N ASN A 138 11.24 -23.73 -4.31
CA ASN A 138 10.84 -25.03 -4.81
C ASN A 138 11.90 -25.66 -5.72
N SER A 139 12.47 -24.87 -6.63
CA SER A 139 13.55 -25.32 -7.53
C SER A 139 14.78 -25.82 -6.79
N LEU A 140 15.13 -25.22 -5.65
CA LEU A 140 16.25 -25.68 -4.82
C LEU A 140 15.98 -27.01 -4.13
N ILE A 141 14.75 -27.26 -3.69
CA ILE A 141 14.38 -28.55 -3.08
C ILE A 141 14.43 -29.66 -4.13
N ASN A 142 13.90 -29.41 -5.32
CA ASN A 142 13.91 -30.38 -6.40
C ASN A 142 15.33 -30.70 -6.88
N GLY A 143 16.18 -29.69 -7.03
CA GLY A 143 17.59 -29.87 -7.41
C GLY A 143 18.37 -30.73 -6.39
N ASN A 144 18.15 -30.54 -5.09
CA ASN A 144 18.75 -31.37 -4.05
C ASN A 144 18.21 -32.81 -4.02
N SER A 145 17.00 -33.05 -4.56
CA SER A 145 16.39 -34.39 -4.59
C SER A 145 16.86 -35.21 -5.80
N GLU A 146 17.17 -34.56 -6.93
CA GLU A 146 17.69 -35.22 -8.13
C GLU A 146 19.21 -35.50 -8.07
N ASN A 147 19.98 -34.68 -7.34
CA ASN A 147 21.39 -34.94 -7.03
C ASN A 147 21.59 -35.02 -5.50
N PRO A 148 21.33 -36.20 -4.89
CA PRO A 148 21.76 -36.45 -3.54
C PRO A 148 23.29 -36.68 -3.58
N ASP A 149 24.05 -35.67 -3.15
CA ASP A 149 25.46 -35.86 -2.77
C ASP A 149 25.58 -36.90 -1.63
#